data_AF-A0AA97BZX3-F1
#
_entry.id   AF-A0AA97BZX3-F1
#
_cell.length_a   1.000
_cell.length_b   1.000
_cell.length_c   1.000
_cell.angle_alpha   90.00
_cell.angle_beta   90.00
_cell.angle_gamma   90.00
#
_symmetry.space_group_name_H-M   'P 1'
#
loop_
_entity.id
_entity.type
_entity.pdbx_description
1 polymer ?
#
loop_
_entity_poly.entity_id
_entity_poly.type
_entity_poly.pdbx_seq_one_letter_code
_entity_poly.pdbx_strand_id
1 'polypeptide(L)'
;MNPLLTHCFAAILAGGVLSVPSYSLADACNDKESHVMKRNVIDNVTELKSEYAERNQIVNKLADEINAYYFNLLEMDDYQAHGVMLQNGVDENKACEAALRGFENVLKVMVKQGDLSDEEKTEMKSYLRTVAKARYAIARLNDFSRQLFTIPKTFESDIDFNALGELADYTTKKIISGDYSFTG
;
A
#
# COMPACT_ATOMS: atom_id res chain seq x y z
N MET A 1 -10.42 -7.33 -9.42
CA MET A 1 -10.63 -6.08 -8.64
C MET A 1 -12.10 -5.70 -8.60
N ASN A 2 -12.60 -5.00 -7.56
CA ASN A 2 -13.98 -4.47 -7.56
C ASN A 2 -14.22 -3.61 -8.82
N PRO A 3 -15.40 -3.66 -9.48
CA PRO A 3 -15.63 -2.96 -10.74
C PRO A 3 -15.35 -1.44 -10.69
N LEU A 4 -15.73 -0.77 -9.60
CA LEU A 4 -15.49 0.66 -9.40
C LEU A 4 -13.99 0.94 -9.25
N LEU A 5 -13.30 0.13 -8.45
CA LEU A 5 -11.84 0.21 -8.31
C LEU A 5 -11.12 -0.06 -9.62
N THR A 6 -11.61 -1.02 -10.41
CA THR A 6 -11.07 -1.37 -11.73
C THR A 6 -11.20 -0.20 -12.69
N HIS A 7 -12.35 0.47 -12.71
CA HIS A 7 -12.53 1.67 -13.53
C HIS A 7 -11.64 2.83 -13.08
N CYS A 8 -11.54 3.10 -11.77
CA CYS A 8 -10.65 4.15 -11.26
C CYS A 8 -9.18 3.87 -11.57
N PHE A 9 -8.74 2.61 -11.43
CA PHE A 9 -7.36 2.24 -11.72
C PHE A 9 -7.07 2.26 -13.23
N ALA A 10 -8.00 1.78 -14.06
CA ALA A 10 -7.89 1.88 -15.51
C ALA A 10 -7.82 3.34 -15.98
N ALA A 11 -8.62 4.24 -15.38
CA ALA A 11 -8.55 5.68 -15.65
C ALA A 11 -7.18 6.27 -15.27
N ILE A 12 -6.56 5.80 -14.19
CA ILE A 12 -5.23 6.24 -13.77
C ILE A 12 -4.13 5.77 -14.74
N LEU A 13 -4.21 4.52 -15.20
CA LEU A 13 -3.24 3.94 -16.12
C LEU A 13 -3.37 4.49 -17.55
N ALA A 14 -4.60 4.60 -18.07
CA ALA A 14 -4.85 5.05 -19.43
C ALA A 14 -4.86 6.59 -19.56
N GLY A 15 -5.26 7.31 -18.51
CA GLY A 15 -5.38 8.76 -18.51
C GLY A 15 -4.09 9.53 -18.24
N GLY A 16 -2.93 8.85 -18.20
CA GLY A 16 -1.63 9.50 -17.95
C GLY A 16 -1.50 10.13 -16.57
N VAL A 17 -2.35 9.74 -15.60
CA VAL A 17 -2.36 10.31 -14.25
C VAL A 17 -1.03 10.02 -13.56
N LEU A 18 -0.47 8.81 -13.73
CA LEU A 18 0.88 8.45 -13.25
C LEU A 18 2.01 9.01 -14.13
N SER A 19 1.87 10.26 -14.56
CA SER A 19 2.95 11.03 -15.18
C SER A 19 3.15 12.33 -14.41
N VAL A 20 4.22 13.04 -14.71
CA VAL A 20 4.50 14.34 -14.13
C VAL A 20 4.34 15.37 -15.24
N PRO A 21 3.41 16.35 -15.13
CA PRO A 21 3.16 17.37 -16.16
C PRO A 21 4.43 17.96 -16.76
N SER A 22 5.37 18.37 -15.90
CA SER A 22 6.64 19.00 -16.30
C SER A 22 7.64 18.05 -16.98
N TYR A 23 7.30 16.78 -17.20
CA TYR A 23 8.19 15.79 -17.79
C TYR A 23 7.46 15.00 -18.88
N SER A 24 8.06 14.94 -20.07
CA SER A 24 7.54 14.11 -21.15
C SER A 24 8.49 12.97 -21.51
N LEU A 25 7.91 11.92 -22.07
CA LEU A 25 8.61 10.81 -22.69
C LEU A 25 9.03 11.11 -24.14
N ALA A 26 8.83 12.35 -24.62
CA ALA A 26 9.18 12.71 -26.00
C ALA A 26 10.70 12.55 -26.20
N ASP A 27 11.05 11.75 -27.21
CA ASP A 27 12.40 11.30 -27.66
C ASP A 27 13.00 9.99 -27.12
N ALA A 28 12.29 9.20 -26.31
CA ALA A 28 12.85 7.89 -25.88
C ALA A 28 13.02 6.85 -27.03
N CYS A 29 12.58 7.15 -28.26
CA CYS A 29 12.58 6.22 -29.38
C CYS A 29 13.69 6.43 -30.43
N ASN A 30 14.51 7.49 -30.35
CA ASN A 30 15.50 7.77 -31.41
C ASN A 30 16.98 7.75 -31.01
N ASP A 31 17.33 7.83 -29.72
CA ASP A 31 18.73 7.76 -29.30
C ASP A 31 18.99 6.52 -28.44
N LYS A 32 19.93 5.70 -28.89
CA LYS A 32 20.33 4.42 -28.27
C LYS A 32 20.90 4.53 -26.84
N GLU A 33 20.95 5.72 -26.23
CA GLU A 33 21.64 5.93 -24.95
C GLU A 33 20.96 6.87 -23.95
N SER A 34 19.70 7.28 -24.13
CA SER A 34 19.04 8.13 -23.12
C SER A 34 17.60 7.72 -22.83
N HIS A 35 17.44 6.86 -21.82
CA HIS A 35 16.16 6.62 -21.15
C HIS A 35 15.82 7.75 -20.14
N VAL A 36 16.30 8.98 -20.37
CA VAL A 36 16.12 10.09 -19.44
C VAL A 36 14.85 10.85 -19.80
N MET A 37 13.91 10.88 -18.85
CA MET A 37 12.69 11.69 -18.89
C MET A 37 13.09 13.15 -19.14
N LYS A 38 12.71 13.73 -20.30
CA LYS A 38 13.06 15.12 -20.63
C LYS A 38 12.07 16.06 -19.96
N ARG A 39 12.59 17.10 -19.30
CA ARG A 39 11.75 18.15 -18.70
C ARG A 39 11.17 19.01 -19.81
N ASN A 40 9.85 19.15 -19.83
CA ASN A 40 9.18 20.18 -20.61
C ASN A 40 9.03 21.39 -19.70
N VAL A 41 9.57 22.54 -20.14
CA VAL A 41 9.31 23.80 -19.44
C VAL A 41 7.84 24.14 -19.68
N ILE A 42 7.03 24.10 -18.62
CA ILE A 42 5.64 24.57 -18.68
C ILE A 42 5.69 26.05 -18.34
N ASP A 43 5.64 26.90 -19.38
CA ASP A 43 5.69 28.36 -19.22
C ASP A 43 4.43 28.93 -18.56
N ASN A 44 3.34 28.16 -18.51
CA ASN A 44 2.06 28.57 -17.94
C ASN A 44 1.79 27.90 -16.58
N VAL A 45 2.14 28.61 -15.50
CA VAL A 45 1.91 28.19 -14.11
C VAL A 45 0.44 27.85 -13.81
N THR A 46 -0.51 28.50 -14.49
CA THR A 46 -1.95 28.27 -14.28
C THR A 46 -2.38 26.90 -14.81
N GLU A 47 -1.89 26.55 -16.00
CA GLU A 47 -2.15 25.27 -16.65
C GLU A 47 -1.53 24.12 -15.86
N LEU A 48 -0.28 24.30 -15.41
CA LEU A 48 0.40 23.36 -14.52
C LEU A 48 -0.41 23.05 -13.25
N LYS A 49 -0.91 24.09 -12.58
CA LYS A 49 -1.74 23.94 -11.38
C LYS A 49 -3.04 23.20 -11.67
N SER A 50 -3.69 23.51 -12.80
CA SER A 50 -4.91 22.81 -13.19
C SER A 50 -4.67 21.32 -13.46
N GLU A 51 -3.56 20.96 -14.11
CA GLU A 51 -3.21 19.56 -14.36
C GLU A 51 -2.94 18.80 -13.06
N TYR A 52 -2.16 19.38 -12.14
CA TYR A 52 -1.93 18.74 -10.84
C TYR A 52 -3.22 18.64 -10.03
N ALA A 53 -4.11 19.63 -10.09
CA ALA A 53 -5.40 19.60 -9.39
C ALA A 53 -6.29 18.46 -9.90
N GLU A 54 -6.41 18.30 -11.22
CA GLU A 54 -7.18 17.22 -11.85
C GLU A 54 -6.61 15.84 -11.47
N ARG A 55 -5.29 15.66 -11.60
CA ARG A 55 -4.62 14.41 -11.24
C ARG A 55 -4.78 14.10 -9.74
N ASN A 56 -4.68 15.11 -8.88
CA ASN A 56 -4.95 14.98 -7.45
C ASN A 56 -6.38 14.52 -7.18
N GLN A 57 -7.37 15.07 -7.88
CA GLN A 57 -8.77 14.69 -7.72
C GLN A 57 -8.99 13.21 -8.10
N ILE A 58 -8.40 12.76 -9.20
CA ILE A 58 -8.51 11.37 -9.66
C ILE A 58 -7.87 10.40 -8.65
N VAL A 59 -6.66 10.70 -8.18
CA VAL A 59 -5.96 9.84 -7.21
C VAL A 59 -6.64 9.85 -5.84
N ASN A 60 -7.19 10.99 -5.39
CA ASN A 60 -7.99 11.03 -4.17
C ASN A 60 -9.26 10.20 -4.31
N LYS A 61 -9.96 10.29 -5.44
CA LYS A 61 -11.14 9.45 -5.70
C LYS A 61 -10.78 7.97 -5.63
N LEU A 62 -9.66 7.54 -6.23
CA LEU A 62 -9.19 6.16 -6.07
C LEU A 62 -8.99 5.80 -4.59
N ALA A 63 -8.32 6.65 -3.81
CA ALA A 63 -8.08 6.39 -2.39
C ALA A 63 -9.40 6.23 -1.61
N ASP A 64 -10.39 7.07 -1.89
CA ASP A 64 -11.69 7.04 -1.23
C ASP A 64 -12.49 5.77 -1.60
N GLU A 65 -12.47 5.36 -2.87
CA GLU A 65 -13.08 4.10 -3.32
C GLU A 65 -12.39 2.87 -2.69
N ILE A 66 -11.06 2.89 -2.56
CA ILE A 66 -10.33 1.81 -1.87
C ILE A 66 -10.76 1.74 -0.40
N ASN A 67 -10.87 2.89 0.27
CA ASN A 67 -11.27 2.95 1.66
C ASN A 67 -12.71 2.48 1.85
N ALA A 68 -13.63 2.91 0.99
CA ALA A 68 -15.01 2.45 1.02
C ALA A 68 -15.09 0.93 0.84
N TYR A 69 -14.35 0.38 -0.13
CA TYR A 69 -14.30 -1.06 -0.33
C TYR A 69 -13.72 -1.80 0.89
N TYR A 70 -12.63 -1.29 1.47
CA TYR A 70 -12.04 -1.84 2.69
C TYR A 70 -13.02 -1.84 3.87
N PHE A 71 -13.70 -0.72 4.12
CA PHE A 71 -14.67 -0.64 5.23
C PHE A 71 -15.88 -1.55 5.00
N ASN A 72 -16.37 -1.65 3.77
CA ASN A 72 -17.45 -2.58 3.44
C ASN A 72 -17.04 -4.04 3.73
N LEU A 73 -15.78 -4.41 3.49
CA LEU A 73 -15.29 -5.76 3.81
C LEU A 73 -15.16 -6.00 5.31
N LEU A 74 -14.85 -4.97 6.10
CA LEU A 74 -14.77 -5.09 7.57
C LEU A 74 -16.15 -5.27 8.23
N GLU A 75 -17.22 -4.83 7.58
CA GLU A 75 -18.59 -5.01 8.07
C GLU A 75 -19.16 -6.40 7.76
N MET A 76 -18.49 -7.17 6.89
CA MET A 76 -18.88 -8.53 6.51
C MET A 76 -18.29 -9.56 7.49
N ASP A 77 -18.88 -10.77 7.54
CA ASP A 77 -18.22 -11.89 8.20
C ASP A 77 -17.02 -12.40 7.38
N ASP A 78 -16.06 -13.06 8.05
CA ASP A 78 -14.80 -13.50 7.44
C ASP A 78 -15.01 -14.38 6.19
N TYR A 79 -16.05 -15.23 6.17
CA TYR A 79 -16.33 -16.12 5.03
C TYR A 79 -16.88 -15.34 3.83
N GLN A 80 -17.78 -14.39 4.09
CA GLN A 80 -18.28 -13.46 3.07
C GLN A 80 -17.15 -12.58 2.52
N ALA A 81 -16.34 -11.98 3.39
CA ALA A 81 -15.22 -11.12 3.00
C ALA A 81 -14.21 -11.88 2.15
N HIS A 82 -13.89 -13.14 2.52
CA HIS A 82 -13.02 -14.03 1.75
C HIS A 82 -13.60 -14.34 0.36
N GLY A 83 -14.88 -14.66 0.26
CA GLY A 83 -15.56 -14.91 -1.01
C GLY A 83 -15.57 -13.69 -1.93
N VAL A 84 -15.89 -12.51 -1.38
CA VAL A 84 -15.88 -11.23 -2.10
C VAL A 84 -14.47 -10.86 -2.58
N MET A 85 -13.43 -11.09 -1.77
CA MET A 85 -12.03 -10.85 -2.15
C MET A 85 -11.58 -11.75 -3.31
N LEU A 86 -11.93 -13.04 -3.29
CA LEU A 86 -11.60 -13.98 -4.38
C LEU A 86 -12.24 -13.57 -5.70
N GLN A 87 -13.53 -13.19 -5.67
CA GLN A 87 -14.25 -12.73 -6.86
C GLN A 87 -13.71 -11.40 -7.39
N ASN A 88 -13.28 -10.52 -6.48
CA ASN A 88 -12.79 -9.19 -6.81
C ASN A 88 -11.27 -9.15 -6.94
N GLY A 89 -10.59 -10.24 -7.33
CA GLY A 89 -9.21 -10.22 -7.84
C GLY A 89 -8.17 -9.60 -6.90
N VAL A 90 -7.57 -10.45 -6.06
CA VAL A 90 -6.54 -10.08 -5.08
C VAL A 90 -5.25 -9.61 -5.76
N ASP A 91 -4.90 -10.19 -6.91
CA ASP A 91 -3.64 -9.90 -7.59
C ASP A 91 -3.65 -8.54 -8.27
N GLU A 92 -4.82 -8.08 -8.74
CA GLU A 92 -4.98 -6.73 -9.28
C GLU A 92 -4.82 -5.66 -8.22
N ASN A 93 -5.24 -5.90 -6.97
CA ASN A 93 -4.99 -4.99 -5.86
C ASN A 93 -3.48 -4.89 -5.53
N LYS A 94 -2.74 -6.00 -5.63
CA LYS A 94 -1.28 -6.00 -5.51
C LYS A 94 -0.61 -5.23 -6.65
N ALA A 95 -1.07 -5.41 -7.88
CA ALA A 95 -0.58 -4.68 -9.04
C ALA A 95 -0.82 -3.16 -8.89
N CYS A 96 -1.99 -2.77 -8.38
CA CYS A 96 -2.33 -1.39 -8.06
C CYS A 96 -1.36 -0.79 -7.02
N GLU A 97 -1.10 -1.51 -5.92
CA GLU A 97 -0.12 -1.07 -4.93
C GLU A 97 1.29 -0.91 -5.52
N ALA A 98 1.73 -1.87 -6.35
CA ALA A 98 3.04 -1.84 -6.99
C ALA A 98 3.18 -0.62 -7.92
N ALA A 99 2.15 -0.32 -8.72
CA ALA A 99 2.13 0.85 -9.60
C ALA A 99 2.21 2.16 -8.82
N LEU A 100 1.38 2.33 -7.78
CA LEU A 100 1.38 3.52 -6.93
C LEU A 100 2.71 3.69 -6.18
N ARG A 101 3.29 2.59 -5.68
CA ARG A 101 4.60 2.61 -5.02
C ARG A 101 5.72 3.00 -5.99
N GLY A 102 5.73 2.43 -7.20
CA GLY A 102 6.68 2.78 -8.25
C GLY A 102 6.60 4.27 -8.58
N PHE A 103 5.40 4.78 -8.78
CA PHE A 103 5.18 6.19 -9.10
C PHE A 103 5.55 7.14 -7.95
N GLU A 104 5.21 6.80 -6.70
CA GLU A 104 5.61 7.56 -5.51
C GLU A 104 7.13 7.72 -5.44
N ASN A 105 7.89 6.66 -5.74
CA ASN A 105 9.34 6.70 -5.74
C ASN A 105 9.90 7.62 -6.84
N VAL A 106 9.33 7.56 -8.05
CA VAL A 106 9.70 8.46 -9.15
C VAL A 106 9.43 9.91 -8.78
N LEU A 107 8.24 10.23 -8.24
CA LEU A 107 7.89 11.57 -7.78
C LEU A 107 8.85 12.09 -6.70
N LYS A 108 9.24 11.25 -5.73
CA LYS A 108 10.22 11.63 -4.69
C LYS A 108 11.57 12.02 -5.28
N VAL A 109 12.03 11.33 -6.31
CA VAL A 109 13.28 11.67 -7.00
C VAL A 109 13.13 13.00 -7.71
N MET A 110 12.04 13.19 -8.45
CA MET A 110 11.81 14.42 -9.22
C MET A 110 11.65 15.65 -8.32
N VAL A 111 10.92 15.57 -7.19
CA VAL A 111 10.78 16.68 -6.23
C VAL A 111 12.13 17.14 -5.66
N LYS A 112 13.12 16.23 -5.56
CA LYS A 112 14.46 16.54 -5.04
C LYS A 112 15.39 17.16 -6.09
N GLN A 113 14.99 17.20 -7.36
CA GLN A 113 15.80 17.83 -8.40
C GLN A 113 15.85 19.35 -8.18
N GLY A 114 17.06 19.92 -8.33
CA GLY A 114 17.33 21.32 -7.99
C GLY A 114 16.60 22.32 -8.89
N ASP A 115 16.26 21.91 -10.11
CA ASP A 115 15.90 22.82 -11.20
C ASP A 115 14.42 23.28 -11.19
N LEU A 116 13.58 22.73 -10.30
CA LEU A 116 12.15 23.07 -10.22
C LEU A 116 11.93 24.43 -9.53
N SER A 117 10.95 25.19 -10.02
CA SER A 117 10.47 26.40 -9.32
C SER A 117 9.86 26.05 -7.95
N ASP A 118 9.75 27.03 -7.05
CA ASP A 118 9.16 26.79 -5.72
C ASP A 118 7.65 26.45 -5.81
N GLU A 119 6.95 27.02 -6.79
CA GLU A 119 5.56 26.69 -7.11
C GLU A 119 5.44 25.25 -7.63
N GLU A 120 6.27 24.86 -8.61
CA GLU A 120 6.28 23.49 -9.14
C GLU A 120 6.58 22.46 -8.04
N LYS A 121 7.58 22.74 -7.19
CA LYS A 121 7.91 21.90 -6.03
C LYS A 121 6.72 21.78 -5.07
N THR A 122 5.96 22.85 -4.89
CA THR A 122 4.78 22.85 -4.00
C THR A 122 3.68 21.96 -4.55
N GLU A 123 3.35 22.09 -5.85
CA GLU A 123 2.32 21.26 -6.49
C GLU A 123 2.75 19.79 -6.56
N MET A 124 4.00 19.51 -6.90
CA MET A 124 4.54 18.14 -6.91
C MET A 124 4.56 17.50 -5.52
N LYS A 125 4.88 18.27 -4.46
CA LYS A 125 4.79 17.78 -3.07
C LYS A 125 3.35 17.49 -2.68
N SER A 126 2.40 18.33 -3.08
CA SER A 126 0.98 18.09 -2.87
C SER A 126 0.56 16.78 -3.54
N TYR A 127 0.94 16.61 -4.80
CA TYR A 127 0.63 15.41 -5.57
C TYR A 127 1.26 14.15 -4.98
N LEU A 128 2.52 14.23 -4.55
CA LEU A 128 3.21 13.13 -3.85
C LEU A 128 2.45 12.69 -2.59
N ARG A 129 1.92 13.63 -1.79
CA ARG A 129 1.11 13.28 -0.60
C ARG A 129 -0.15 12.53 -0.98
N THR A 130 -0.84 12.97 -2.03
CA THR A 130 -2.07 12.33 -2.52
C THR A 130 -1.79 10.90 -3.02
N VAL A 131 -0.72 10.71 -3.80
CA VAL A 131 -0.29 9.37 -4.25
C VAL A 131 0.08 8.49 -3.05
N ALA A 132 0.82 9.02 -2.08
CA ALA A 132 1.18 8.26 -0.88
C ALA A 132 -0.05 7.86 -0.05
N LYS A 133 -1.08 8.73 0.03
CA LYS A 133 -2.37 8.41 0.67
C LYS A 133 -3.09 7.27 -0.05
N ALA A 134 -3.19 7.32 -1.38
CA ALA A 134 -3.77 6.24 -2.17
C ALA A 134 -3.01 4.92 -2.01
N ARG A 135 -1.67 4.97 -2.04
CA ARG A 135 -0.82 3.79 -1.80
C ARG A 135 -1.06 3.19 -0.42
N TYR A 136 -1.16 4.03 0.61
CA TYR A 136 -1.45 3.56 1.96
C TYR A 136 -2.82 2.85 2.03
N ALA A 137 -3.85 3.42 1.39
CA ALA A 137 -5.18 2.82 1.36
C ALA A 137 -5.15 1.41 0.72
N ILE A 138 -4.51 1.26 -0.45
CA ILE A 138 -4.43 -0.06 -1.13
C ILE A 138 -3.55 -1.05 -0.37
N ALA A 139 -2.45 -0.59 0.25
CA ALA A 139 -1.60 -1.46 1.06
C ALA A 139 -2.36 -2.01 2.27
N ARG A 140 -3.20 -1.20 2.91
CA ARG A 140 -4.07 -1.64 4.00
C ARG A 140 -5.07 -2.69 3.55
N LEU A 141 -5.70 -2.49 2.38
CA LEU A 141 -6.58 -3.49 1.78
C LEU A 141 -5.84 -4.81 1.49
N ASN A 142 -4.61 -4.74 0.95
CA ASN A 142 -3.79 -5.91 0.66
C ASN A 142 -3.33 -6.65 1.92
N ASP A 143 -3.02 -5.93 3.00
CA ASP A 143 -2.71 -6.54 4.29
C ASP A 143 -3.92 -7.26 4.90
N PHE A 144 -5.11 -6.65 4.82
CA PHE A 144 -6.35 -7.30 5.24
C PHE A 144 -6.65 -8.55 4.41
N SER A 145 -6.49 -8.46 3.09
CA SER A 145 -6.57 -9.62 2.20
C SER A 145 -5.62 -10.74 2.67
N ARG A 146 -4.36 -10.42 2.94
CA ARG A 146 -3.38 -11.41 3.44
C ARG A 146 -3.84 -12.07 4.73
N GLN A 147 -4.40 -11.30 5.67
CA GLN A 147 -4.91 -11.82 6.94
C GLN A 147 -6.06 -12.81 6.71
N LEU A 148 -6.99 -12.51 5.81
CA LEU A 148 -8.10 -13.40 5.46
C LEU A 148 -7.65 -14.74 4.87
N PHE A 149 -6.58 -14.75 4.08
CA PHE A 149 -6.08 -15.96 3.41
C PHE A 149 -5.00 -16.72 4.18
N THR A 150 -4.47 -16.15 5.28
CA THR A 150 -3.41 -16.81 6.05
C THR A 150 -4.02 -17.86 6.96
N ILE A 151 -3.84 -19.13 6.61
CA ILE A 151 -4.19 -20.24 7.51
C ILE A 151 -3.32 -20.12 8.77
N PRO A 152 -3.91 -20.10 9.98
CA PRO A 152 -3.15 -20.09 11.22
C PRO A 152 -2.23 -21.31 11.23
N LYS A 153 -0.92 -21.09 11.40
CA LYS A 153 0.01 -22.18 11.65
C LYS A 153 -0.27 -22.73 13.04
N THR A 154 -1.03 -23.81 13.13
CA THR A 154 -1.12 -24.61 14.34
C THR A 154 0.20 -25.35 14.50
N PHE A 155 0.97 -24.99 15.53
CA PHE A 155 2.10 -25.79 15.95
C PHE A 155 1.56 -27.01 16.70
N GLU A 156 1.75 -28.20 16.15
CA GLU A 156 1.62 -29.41 16.95
C GLU A 156 2.77 -29.41 17.96
N SER A 157 2.40 -29.42 19.24
CA SER A 157 3.32 -29.43 20.36
C SER A 157 3.12 -30.75 21.10
N ASP A 158 4.17 -31.57 21.15
CA ASP A 158 4.21 -32.81 21.94
C ASP A 158 4.33 -32.55 23.46
N ILE A 159 4.28 -31.27 23.87
CA ILE A 159 4.32 -30.89 25.28
C ILE A 159 3.03 -31.39 25.94
N ASP A 160 3.19 -32.31 26.89
CA ASP A 160 2.14 -32.71 27.80
C ASP A 160 1.85 -31.56 28.78
N PHE A 161 0.81 -30.78 28.49
CA PHE A 161 0.37 -29.67 29.33
C PHE A 161 -0.05 -30.12 30.74
N ASN A 162 -0.42 -31.39 30.94
CA ASN A 162 -0.71 -31.90 32.28
C ASN A 162 0.58 -32.06 33.08
N ALA A 163 1.62 -32.66 32.48
CA ALA A 163 2.94 -32.77 33.11
C ALA A 163 3.56 -31.39 33.39
N LEU A 164 3.33 -30.41 32.50
CA LEU A 164 3.74 -29.02 32.71
C LEU A 164 3.01 -28.38 33.90
N GLY A 165 1.70 -28.64 34.03
CA GLY A 165 0.89 -28.21 35.18
C GLY A 165 1.37 -28.82 36.50
N GLU A 166 1.67 -30.13 36.50
CA GLU A 166 2.21 -30.82 37.69
C GLU A 166 3.58 -30.26 38.09
N LEU A 167 4.44 -29.95 37.14
CA LEU A 167 5.75 -29.33 37.40
C LEU A 167 5.59 -27.92 37.98
N ALA A 168 4.65 -27.12 37.46
CA ALA A 168 4.36 -25.80 37.96
C ALA A 168 3.81 -25.83 39.40
N ASP A 169 2.91 -26.77 39.69
CA ASP A 169 2.35 -26.98 41.04
C ASP A 169 3.42 -27.44 42.03
N TYR A 170 4.28 -28.38 41.62
CA TYR A 170 5.40 -28.85 42.42
C TYR A 170 6.36 -27.70 42.75
N THR A 171 6.72 -26.90 41.75
CA THR A 171 7.61 -25.74 41.91
C THR A 171 6.99 -24.70 42.84
N THR A 172 5.69 -24.42 42.68
CA THR A 172 4.95 -23.48 43.54
C THR A 172 4.93 -23.95 44.99
N LYS A 173 4.64 -25.24 45.22
CA LYS A 173 4.66 -25.84 46.57
C LYS A 173 6.05 -25.77 47.20
N LYS A 174 7.11 -26.03 46.44
CA LYS A 174 8.50 -25.99 46.92
C LYS A 174 8.98 -24.57 47.26
N ILE A 175 8.53 -23.57 46.49
CA ILE A 175 8.79 -22.15 46.78
C ILE A 175 8.07 -21.73 48.08
N ILE A 176 6.79 -22.11 48.24
CA ILE A 176 6.01 -21.78 49.44
C ILE A 176 6.59 -22.46 50.68
N SER A 177 7.04 -23.72 50.57
CA SER A 177 7.59 -24.46 51.71
C SER A 177 9.01 -24.03 52.12
N GLY A 178 9.73 -23.28 51.27
CA GLY A 178 11.10 -22.81 51.54
C GLY A 178 12.14 -23.94 51.64
N ASP A 179 11.77 -25.17 51.28
CA ASP A 179 12.60 -26.36 51.44
C ASP A 179 13.26 -26.71 50.10
N TYR A 180 14.43 -26.13 49.88
CA TYR A 180 15.20 -26.25 48.64
C TYR A 180 16.13 -27.46 48.62
N SER A 181 15.97 -28.40 49.56
CA SER A 181 16.78 -29.61 49.57
C SER A 181 16.53 -30.42 48.29
N PHE A 182 17.64 -30.82 47.65
CA PHE A 182 17.65 -31.60 46.41
C PHE A 182 18.05 -33.03 46.79
N THR A 183 17.07 -33.91 46.96
CA THR A 183 17.31 -35.35 47.04
C THR A 183 17.28 -35.88 45.61
N GLY A 184 18.47 -35.94 45.00
CA GLY A 184 18.66 -36.61 43.70
C GLY A 184 18.50 -38.11 43.81
#